data_AF-A0A8T1RTV4-F1
#
_entry.id   AF-A0A8T1RTV4-F1
#
_cell.length_a   1.000
_cell.length_b   1.000
_cell.length_c   1.000
_cell.angle_alpha   90.00
_cell.angle_beta   90.00
_cell.angle_gamma   90.00
#
_symmetry.space_group_name_H-M   'P 1'
#
loop_
_entity.id
_entity.type
_entity.pdbx_description
1 polymer ?
#
loop_
_entity_poly.entity_id
_entity_poly.type
_entity_poly.pdbx_seq_one_letter_code
_entity_poly.pdbx_strand_id
1 'polypeptide(L)'
;MLRVLGFRVSFRHPHKYLLHYLLSLRPWLNRHGWERSPVSAAAWALLRDSYHGGLCVRYPPQHVAVAVLQLALDCYGLEVPAHAQAQKPWWQVFSEDLSKAQIDQIILDLIQIYTLDAEIC
;
A
#
# COMPACT_ATOMS: atom_id res chain seq x y z
N MET A 1 12.48 -4.95 -27.00
CA MET A 1 11.68 -4.95 -25.75
C MET A 1 11.38 -6.35 -25.21
N LEU A 2 10.69 -7.26 -25.93
CA LEU A 2 10.32 -8.59 -25.38
C LEU A 2 11.49 -9.45 -24.89
N ARG A 3 12.65 -9.39 -25.58
CA ARG A 3 13.88 -10.08 -25.15
C ARG A 3 14.42 -9.58 -23.81
N VAL A 4 14.26 -8.30 -23.49
CA VAL A 4 14.70 -7.70 -22.22
C VAL A 4 13.81 -8.15 -21.07
N LEU A 5 12.52 -8.34 -21.32
CA LEU A 5 11.55 -8.86 -20.34
C LEU A 5 11.59 -10.39 -20.22
N GLY A 6 12.47 -11.07 -20.96
CA GLY A 6 12.51 -12.54 -21.01
C GLY A 6 11.18 -13.16 -21.47
N PHE A 7 10.44 -12.46 -22.34
CA PHE A 7 9.09 -12.84 -22.80
C PHE A 7 8.04 -12.98 -21.69
N ARG A 8 8.32 -12.48 -20.48
CA ARG A 8 7.33 -12.38 -19.40
C ARG A 8 6.49 -11.13 -19.68
N VAL A 9 5.31 -11.33 -20.26
CA VAL A 9 4.38 -10.24 -20.62
C VAL A 9 3.21 -10.09 -19.65
N SER A 10 3.00 -11.08 -18.78
CA SER A 10 1.96 -11.06 -17.76
C SER A 10 2.55 -10.64 -16.42
N PHE A 11 2.24 -9.42 -15.99
CA PHE A 11 2.64 -8.88 -14.70
C PHE A 11 1.46 -8.80 -13.74
N ARG A 12 1.71 -9.10 -12.46
CA ARG A 12 0.72 -8.88 -11.40
C ARG A 12 0.91 -7.46 -10.89
N HIS A 13 -0.10 -6.62 -11.06
CA HIS A 13 -0.04 -5.23 -10.63
C HIS A 13 -0.61 -5.06 -9.21
N PRO A 14 -0.02 -4.17 -8.39
CA PRO A 14 -0.52 -3.86 -7.04
C PRO A 14 -1.98 -3.39 -7.02
N HIS A 15 -2.45 -2.76 -8.11
CA HIS A 15 -3.83 -2.26 -8.28
C HIS A 15 -4.89 -3.34 -7.98
N LYS A 16 -4.63 -4.58 -8.40
CA LYS A 16 -5.53 -5.71 -8.17
C LYS A 16 -5.66 -6.02 -6.67
N TYR A 17 -4.55 -5.96 -5.96
CA TYR A 17 -4.50 -6.24 -4.52
C TYR A 17 -5.06 -5.07 -3.71
N LEU A 18 -4.72 -3.83 -4.07
CA LEU A 18 -5.22 -2.65 -3.39
C LEU A 18 -6.75 -2.60 -3.37
N LEU A 19 -7.39 -2.85 -4.52
CA LEU A 19 -8.85 -2.88 -4.60
C LEU A 19 -9.45 -3.95 -3.68
N HIS A 20 -8.87 -5.15 -3.68
CA HIS A 20 -9.31 -6.24 -2.82
C HIS A 20 -9.16 -5.86 -1.34
N TYR A 21 -8.03 -5.27 -0.95
CA TYR A 21 -7.75 -4.91 0.44
C TYR A 21 -8.66 -3.78 0.93
N LEU A 22 -8.92 -2.75 0.10
CA LEU A 22 -9.86 -1.67 0.42
C LEU A 22 -11.28 -2.22 0.66
N LEU A 23 -11.74 -3.14 -0.19
CA LEU A 23 -13.06 -3.77 -0.03
C LEU A 23 -13.12 -4.65 1.23
N SER A 24 -12.05 -5.37 1.57
CA SER A 24 -11.96 -6.20 2.77
C SER A 24 -11.83 -5.39 4.07
N LEU A 25 -11.19 -4.21 4.05
CA LEU A 25 -11.03 -3.34 5.22
C LEU A 25 -12.26 -2.49 5.52
N ARG A 26 -13.07 -2.16 4.51
CA ARG A 26 -14.26 -1.31 4.67
C ARG A 26 -15.21 -1.77 5.81
N PRO A 27 -15.52 -3.07 5.98
CA PRO A 27 -16.37 -3.54 7.08
C PRO A 27 -15.69 -3.50 8.45
N TRP A 28 -14.35 -3.44 8.50
CA TRP A 28 -13.60 -3.45 9.76
C TRP A 28 -13.49 -2.05 10.36
N LEU A 29 -13.47 -1.02 9.52
CA LEU A 29 -13.33 0.36 9.97
C LEU A 29 -14.68 0.98 10.39
N ASN A 30 -14.62 1.99 11.26
CA ASN A 30 -15.82 2.72 11.66
C ASN A 30 -16.48 3.36 10.43
N ARG A 31 -17.75 3.00 10.16
CA ARG A 31 -18.52 3.52 9.00
C ARG A 31 -18.45 5.04 8.85
N HIS A 32 -18.47 5.75 9.98
CA HIS A 32 -18.47 7.22 10.00
C HIS A 32 -17.08 7.80 9.70
N GLY A 33 -16.01 7.11 10.09
CA GLY A 33 -14.64 7.49 9.78
C GLY A 33 -14.28 7.20 8.31
N TRP A 34 -14.71 6.05 7.80
CA TRP A 34 -14.47 5.65 6.42
C TRP A 34 -15.21 6.52 5.40
N GLU A 35 -16.48 6.85 5.63
CA GLU A 35 -17.25 7.68 4.68
C GLU A 35 -16.76 9.13 4.60
N ARG A 36 -16.18 9.65 5.69
CA ARG A 36 -15.65 11.02 5.74
C ARG A 36 -14.20 11.11 5.28
N SER A 37 -13.47 10.00 5.27
CA SER A 37 -12.06 9.99 4.95
C SER A 37 -11.83 9.52 3.51
N PRO A 38 -11.12 10.31 2.67
CA PRO A 38 -10.79 9.90 1.31
C PRO A 38 -9.63 8.87 1.25
N VAL A 39 -9.54 7.94 2.22
CA VAL A 39 -8.49 6.88 2.27
C VAL A 39 -8.39 6.11 0.98
N SER A 40 -9.52 5.73 0.39
CA SER A 40 -9.52 5.00 -0.88
C SER A 40 -8.85 5.82 -1.99
N ALA A 41 -9.21 7.10 -2.13
CA ALA A 41 -8.65 7.98 -3.15
C ALA A 41 -7.15 8.25 -2.90
N ALA A 42 -6.77 8.47 -1.65
CA ALA A 42 -5.37 8.68 -1.28
C ALA A 42 -4.52 7.43 -1.51
N ALA A 43 -5.01 6.24 -1.13
CA ALA A 43 -4.31 4.99 -1.41
C ALA A 43 -4.13 4.77 -2.92
N TRP A 44 -5.12 5.13 -3.74
CA TRP A 44 -4.97 5.10 -5.20
C TRP A 44 -3.94 6.09 -5.74
N ALA A 45 -3.86 7.29 -5.17
CA ALA A 45 -2.86 8.30 -5.53
C ALA A 45 -1.44 7.84 -5.15
N LEU A 46 -1.25 7.46 -3.88
CA LEU A 46 0.01 6.91 -3.36
C LEU A 46 0.48 5.69 -4.18
N LEU A 47 -0.44 4.82 -4.59
CA LEU A 47 -0.08 3.68 -5.43
C LEU A 47 0.41 4.11 -6.81
N ARG A 48 -0.20 5.13 -7.41
CA ARG A 48 0.26 5.70 -8.68
C ARG A 48 1.68 6.26 -8.53
N ASP A 49 1.93 6.94 -7.42
CA ASP A 49 3.21 7.60 -7.17
C ASP A 49 4.34 6.59 -6.95
N SER A 50 4.03 5.40 -6.43
CA SER A 50 4.98 4.28 -6.33
C SER A 50 5.59 3.82 -7.67
N TYR A 51 4.98 4.16 -8.81
CA TYR A 51 5.55 3.86 -10.13
C TYR A 51 6.69 4.82 -10.51
N HIS A 52 6.71 6.04 -9.97
CA HIS A 52 7.77 7.00 -10.23
C HIS A 52 9.09 6.59 -9.56
N GLY A 53 9.03 6.00 -8.36
CA GLY A 53 10.21 5.52 -7.61
C GLY A 53 10.64 4.07 -7.91
N GLY A 54 9.99 3.38 -8.86
CA GLY A 54 10.32 1.99 -9.19
C GLY A 54 10.00 0.97 -8.08
N LEU A 55 9.19 1.32 -7.08
CA LEU A 55 8.83 0.42 -5.96
C LEU A 55 8.14 -0.85 -6.46
N CYS A 56 7.32 -0.73 -7.51
CA CYS A 56 6.64 -1.85 -8.16
C CYS A 56 7.59 -2.89 -8.81
N VAL A 57 8.88 -2.56 -8.97
CA VAL A 57 9.92 -3.48 -9.46
C VAL A 57 10.72 -4.08 -8.29
N ARG A 58 10.93 -3.29 -7.22
CA ARG A 58 11.74 -3.67 -6.06
C ARG A 58 11.00 -4.57 -5.08
N TYR A 59 9.67 -4.43 -4.97
CA TYR A 59 8.86 -5.14 -3.99
C TYR A 59 7.73 -5.94 -4.63
N PRO A 60 7.26 -7.03 -3.98
CA PRO A 60 6.08 -7.75 -4.41
C PRO A 60 4.85 -6.83 -4.43
N PRO A 61 3.97 -6.96 -5.44
CA PRO A 61 2.82 -6.07 -5.61
C PRO A 61 1.83 -6.13 -4.42
N GLN A 62 1.77 -7.25 -3.72
CA GLN A 62 0.99 -7.41 -2.49
C GLN A 62 1.52 -6.53 -1.37
N HIS A 63 2.84 -6.48 -1.19
CA HIS A 63 3.49 -5.73 -0.11
C HIS A 63 3.35 -4.22 -0.36
N VAL A 64 3.52 -3.79 -1.62
CA VAL A 64 3.29 -2.40 -2.02
C VAL A 64 1.84 -1.99 -1.72
N ALA A 65 0.86 -2.83 -2.06
CA ALA A 65 -0.55 -2.53 -1.79
C ALA A 65 -0.85 -2.41 -0.29
N VAL A 66 -0.27 -3.25 0.57
CA VAL A 66 -0.41 -3.12 2.02
C VAL A 66 0.26 -1.84 2.54
N ALA A 67 1.49 -1.57 2.10
CA ALA A 67 2.25 -0.41 2.58
C ALA A 67 1.58 0.92 2.21
N VAL A 68 1.10 1.04 0.97
CA VAL A 68 0.32 2.19 0.50
C VAL A 68 -0.96 2.37 1.33
N LEU A 69 -1.64 1.27 1.65
CA LEU A 69 -2.87 1.29 2.44
C LEU A 69 -2.60 1.69 3.89
N GLN A 70 -1.53 1.16 4.50
CA GLN A 70 -1.08 1.55 5.83
C GLN A 70 -0.76 3.05 5.88
N LEU A 71 0.03 3.57 4.91
CA LEU A 71 0.34 4.99 4.84
C LEU A 71 -0.92 5.85 4.66
N ALA A 72 -1.86 5.44 3.81
CA ALA A 72 -3.13 6.14 3.63
C ALA A 72 -3.94 6.19 4.94
N LEU A 73 -4.01 5.07 5.67
CA LEU A 73 -4.68 5.02 6.97
C LEU A 73 -4.02 5.95 7.99
N ASP A 74 -2.69 5.94 8.05
CA ASP A 74 -1.90 6.79 8.95
C ASP A 74 -2.10 8.29 8.62
N CYS A 75 -2.13 8.67 7.34
CA CYS A 75 -2.39 10.06 6.91
C CYS A 75 -3.74 10.61 7.36
N TYR A 76 -4.76 9.75 7.50
CA TYR A 76 -6.10 10.16 7.94
C TYR A 76 -6.40 9.79 9.40
N GLY A 77 -5.42 9.28 10.15
CA GLY A 77 -5.58 8.87 11.54
C GLY A 77 -6.61 7.76 11.73
N LEU A 78 -6.80 6.90 10.73
CA LEU A 78 -7.68 5.75 10.82
C LEU A 78 -6.91 4.53 11.31
N GLU A 79 -7.29 4.01 12.47
CA GLU A 79 -6.76 2.75 12.97
C GLU A 79 -7.70 1.60 12.63
N VAL A 80 -7.12 0.47 12.21
CA VAL A 80 -7.88 -0.77 12.02
C VAL A 80 -8.19 -1.37 13.40
N PRO A 81 -9.46 -1.42 13.83
CA PRO A 81 -9.80 -2.00 15.13
C PRO A 81 -9.42 -3.49 15.15
N ALA A 82 -9.05 -3.97 16.33
CA ALA A 82 -8.43 -5.27 16.61
C ALA A 82 -6.90 -5.37 16.45
N HIS A 83 -6.15 -4.31 16.09
CA HIS A 83 -4.68 -4.36 16.19
C HIS A 83 -4.20 -4.65 17.64
N ALA A 84 -4.91 -4.16 18.66
CA ALA A 84 -4.52 -4.35 20.07
C ALA A 84 -4.99 -5.68 20.69
N GLN A 85 -6.00 -6.34 20.12
CA GLN A 85 -6.60 -7.57 20.66
C GLN A 85 -6.40 -8.81 19.78
N ALA A 86 -5.93 -8.66 18.54
CA ALA A 86 -5.69 -9.78 17.64
C ALA A 86 -4.32 -10.43 17.89
N GLN A 87 -4.25 -11.76 17.82
CA GLN A 87 -2.99 -12.51 17.89
C GLN A 87 -2.05 -12.21 16.71
N LYS A 88 -2.60 -11.70 15.60
CA LYS A 88 -1.86 -11.33 14.39
C LYS A 88 -2.27 -9.93 13.94
N PRO A 89 -1.31 -9.11 13.48
CA PRO A 89 -1.63 -7.79 12.93
C PRO A 89 -2.48 -7.92 11.65
N TRP A 90 -3.29 -6.90 11.38
CA TRP A 90 -4.30 -6.94 10.31
C TRP A 90 -3.70 -7.20 8.92
N TRP A 91 -2.49 -6.68 8.65
CA TRP A 91 -1.83 -6.86 7.36
C TRP A 91 -1.41 -8.29 7.06
N GLN A 92 -1.22 -9.14 8.09
CA GLN A 92 -0.89 -10.55 7.91
C GLN A 92 -2.03 -11.36 7.29
N VAL A 93 -3.27 -10.87 7.36
CA VAL A 93 -4.42 -11.48 6.66
C VAL A 93 -4.26 -11.35 5.14
N PHE A 94 -3.55 -10.32 4.69
CA PHE A 94 -3.32 -10.04 3.27
C PHE A 94 -2.01 -10.64 2.74
N SER A 95 -0.97 -10.70 3.57
CA SER A 95 0.31 -11.34 3.23
C SER A 95 0.96 -11.91 4.50
N GLU A 96 1.05 -13.23 4.60
CA GLU A 96 1.59 -13.91 5.78
C GLU A 96 3.10 -13.69 5.98
N ASP A 97 3.82 -13.47 4.89
CA ASP A 97 5.27 -13.25 4.81
C ASP A 97 5.70 -11.80 5.09
N LEU A 98 4.72 -10.89 5.28
CA LEU A 98 4.99 -9.47 5.42
C LEU A 98 5.20 -9.07 6.88
N SER A 99 6.41 -8.58 7.18
CA SER A 99 6.79 -8.03 8.47
C SER A 99 6.54 -6.52 8.55
N LYS A 100 6.38 -6.00 9.78
CA LYS A 100 6.21 -4.55 10.02
C LYS A 100 7.41 -3.75 9.51
N ALA A 101 8.63 -4.24 9.72
CA ALA A 101 9.85 -3.60 9.21
C ALA A 101 9.87 -3.46 7.67
N GLN A 102 9.36 -4.46 6.94
CA GLN A 102 9.23 -4.36 5.49
C GLN A 102 8.18 -3.34 5.06
N ILE A 103 7.05 -3.27 5.77
CA ILE A 103 6.02 -2.24 5.52
C ILE A 103 6.62 -0.86 5.71
N ASP A 104 7.29 -0.64 6.85
CA ASP A 104 7.87 0.66 7.19
C ASP A 104 8.96 1.05 6.18
N GLN A 105 9.78 0.10 5.72
CA GLN A 105 10.77 0.37 4.67
C GLN A 105 10.12 0.77 3.35
N ILE A 106 9.05 0.08 2.91
CA ILE A 106 8.34 0.43 1.67
C ILE A 106 7.69 1.81 1.79
N ILE A 107 7.15 2.15 2.97
CA ILE A 107 6.58 3.48 3.25
C ILE A 107 7.67 4.55 3.19
N LEU A 108 8.84 4.32 3.80
CA LEU A 108 9.96 5.26 3.74
C LEU A 108 10.42 5.47 2.29
N ASP A 109 10.58 4.41 1.52
CA ASP A 109 10.95 4.48 0.10
C ASP A 109 9.88 5.24 -0.73
N LEU A 110 8.60 5.12 -0.37
CA LEU A 110 7.51 5.85 -1.01
C LEU A 110 7.54 7.34 -0.65
N ILE A 111 7.76 7.67 0.62
CA ILE A 111 7.90 9.05 1.09
C ILE A 111 9.12 9.73 0.45
N GLN A 112 10.21 8.98 0.24
CA GLN A 112 11.41 9.48 -0.40
C GLN A 112 11.16 10.02 -1.82
N ILE A 113 10.20 9.46 -2.55
CA ILE A 113 9.80 9.97 -3.88
C ILE A 113 9.36 11.43 -3.76
N TYR A 114 8.55 11.75 -2.75
CA TYR A 114 8.06 13.10 -2.53
C TYR A 114 9.12 14.06 -2.01
N THR A 115 10.09 13.59 -1.22
CA THR A 115 11.20 14.45 -0.78
C THR A 115 12.12 14.81 -1.94
N LEU A 116 12.38 13.87 -2.85
CA LEU A 116 13.21 14.12 -4.03
C LEU A 116 12.52 15.07 -5.01
N ASP A 117 11.21 14.92 -5.23
CA ASP A 117 10.44 15.83 -6.09
C ASP A 117 10.37 17.26 -5.51
N ALA A 118 10.36 17.41 -4.18
CA ALA A 118 10.35 18.72 -3.52
C ALA A 118 11.68 19.47 -3.60
N GLU A 119 12.82 18.76 -3.72
CA GLU A 119 14.16 19.34 -3.85
C GLU A 119 14.50 19.79 -5.28
N ILE A 120 13.69 19.38 -6.27
CA ILE A 120 13.89 19.71 -7.70
C ILE A 120 13.12 20.99 -8.10
N CYS A 121 12.35 21.59 -7.18
CA CYS A 121 11.66 22.88 -7.36
C CYS A 121 12.46 24.08 -6.84
#